data_AF-A0A9X8QY17-F1
#
_entry.id   AF-A0A9X8QY17-F1
#
_cell.length_a   1.000
_cell.length_b   1.000
_cell.length_c   1.000
_cell.angle_alpha   90.00
_cell.angle_beta   90.00
_cell.angle_gamma   90.00
#
_symmetry.space_group_name_H-M   'P 1'
#
loop_
_entity.id
_entity.type
_entity.pdbx_description
1 polymer ?
#
loop_
_entity_poly.entity_id
_entity_poly.type
_entity_poly.pdbx_seq_one_letter_code
_entity_poly.pdbx_strand_id
1 'polypeptide(L)'
;MRALDAELAATIGRLQRARMELGFILKKSVPADLPPEFATAAAGTPLPEAERSFVTVMSRVLGPKGIAAYAELLRNPVEDPAGDAFSQLPADADEQTRAEVADGLVAYVLELWRQNPGLRTLSADAPRGEKYAKKTVGSAFQEIYNEAQADVLRRLGVLLIEARRTPASPPADPSEEHEATPKG
;
A
#
# COMPACT_ATOMS: atom_id res chain seq x y z
N MET A 1 29.10 39.68 -10.87
CA MET A 1 27.88 39.05 -10.33
C MET A 1 26.92 38.61 -11.42
N ARG A 2 26.46 39.49 -12.34
CA ARG A 2 25.47 39.13 -13.39
C ARG A 2 25.81 37.95 -14.31
N ALA A 3 27.09 37.70 -14.60
CA ALA A 3 27.49 36.59 -15.48
C ALA A 3 27.33 35.21 -14.80
N LEU A 4 27.63 35.13 -13.49
CA LEU A 4 27.50 33.90 -12.72
C LEU A 4 26.03 33.53 -12.53
N ASP A 5 25.17 34.52 -12.29
CA ASP A 5 23.72 34.31 -12.18
C ASP A 5 23.11 33.82 -13.50
N ALA A 6 23.59 34.33 -14.64
CA ALA A 6 23.15 33.90 -15.97
C ALA A 6 23.57 32.46 -16.28
N GLU A 7 24.79 32.07 -15.90
CA GLU A 7 25.29 30.71 -16.06
C GLU A 7 24.54 29.71 -15.17
N LEU A 8 24.22 30.11 -13.93
CA LEU A 8 23.41 29.32 -13.02
C LEU A 8 21.99 29.12 -13.57
N ALA A 9 21.34 30.19 -14.03
CA ALA A 9 20.01 30.12 -14.64
C ALA A 9 19.99 29.23 -15.89
N ALA A 10 21.01 29.32 -16.75
CA ALA A 10 21.15 28.46 -17.93
C ALA A 10 21.34 26.99 -17.54
N THR A 11 22.05 26.71 -16.45
CA THR A 11 22.27 25.35 -15.94
C THR A 11 21.00 24.78 -15.33
N ILE A 12 20.28 25.55 -14.52
CA ILE A 12 18.96 25.18 -13.99
C ILE A 12 17.99 24.88 -15.14
N GLY A 13 17.93 25.74 -16.16
CA GLY A 13 17.07 25.52 -17.31
C GLY A 13 17.40 24.25 -18.10
N ARG A 14 18.69 23.90 -18.22
CA ARG A 14 19.11 22.62 -18.83
C ARG A 14 18.71 21.42 -17.97
N LEU A 15 18.91 21.49 -16.67
CA LEU A 15 18.52 20.42 -15.73
C LEU A 15 17.00 20.22 -15.68
N GLN A 16 16.22 21.30 -15.68
CA GLN A 16 14.76 21.24 -15.72
C GLN A 16 14.25 20.58 -17.01
N ARG A 17 14.84 20.92 -18.17
CA ARG A 17 14.51 20.27 -19.45
C ARG A 17 14.85 18.78 -19.43
N ALA A 18 16.04 18.42 -18.98
CA ALA A 18 16.44 17.03 -18.84
C ALA A 18 15.49 16.25 -17.91
N ARG A 19 15.05 16.85 -16.81
CA ARG A 19 14.09 16.23 -15.88
C ARG A 19 12.72 16.01 -16.51
N MET A 20 12.22 16.96 -17.29
CA MET A 20 10.94 16.81 -18.02
C MET A 20 11.03 15.71 -19.09
N GLU A 21 12.14 15.66 -19.82
CA GLU A 21 12.40 14.65 -20.85
C GLU A 21 12.49 13.25 -20.24
N LEU A 22 13.24 13.09 -19.15
CA LEU A 22 13.30 11.84 -18.40
C LEU A 22 11.92 11.41 -17.88
N GLY A 23 11.14 12.34 -17.32
CA GLY A 23 9.77 12.06 -16.87
C GLY A 23 8.85 11.58 -18.00
N PHE A 24 9.01 12.14 -19.20
CA PHE A 24 8.25 11.72 -20.38
C PHE A 24 8.66 10.33 -20.88
N ILE A 25 9.95 10.01 -20.86
CA ILE A 25 10.48 8.68 -21.22
C ILE A 25 9.94 7.63 -20.23
N LEU A 26 10.03 7.90 -18.92
CA LEU A 26 9.54 7.00 -17.88
C LEU A 26 8.02 6.78 -17.95
N LYS A 27 7.24 7.80 -18.36
CA LYS A 27 5.78 7.70 -18.52
C LYS A 27 5.37 6.88 -19.76
N LYS A 28 6.23 6.76 -20.78
CA LYS A 28 5.92 6.10 -22.06
C LYS A 28 6.45 4.67 -22.18
N SER A 29 7.35 4.25 -21.30
CA SER A 29 7.75 2.84 -21.22
C SER A 29 6.61 2.02 -20.61
N VAL A 30 6.05 1.07 -21.38
CA VAL A 30 5.43 -0.13 -20.80
C VAL A 30 6.47 -0.69 -19.82
N PRO A 31 6.18 -0.89 -18.52
CA PRO A 31 7.24 -1.15 -17.56
C PRO A 31 7.92 -2.49 -17.88
N ALA A 32 9.10 -2.43 -18.50
CA ALA A 32 10.01 -3.56 -18.67
C ALA A 32 10.51 -4.11 -17.31
N ASP A 33 10.15 -3.44 -16.21
CA ASP A 33 10.55 -3.77 -14.85
C ASP A 33 9.51 -4.60 -14.07
N LEU A 34 8.33 -4.87 -14.65
CA LEU A 34 7.32 -5.68 -13.98
C LEU A 34 7.48 -7.17 -14.34
N PRO A 35 7.45 -8.08 -13.33
CA PRO A 35 7.45 -9.51 -13.57
C PRO A 35 6.30 -9.94 -14.51
N PRO A 36 6.53 -10.89 -15.44
CA PRO A 36 5.53 -11.31 -16.42
C PRO A 36 4.18 -11.72 -15.83
N GLU A 37 4.19 -12.37 -14.66
CA GLU A 37 3.02 -12.80 -13.91
C GLU A 37 2.08 -11.64 -13.49
N PHE A 38 2.60 -10.40 -13.43
CA PHE A 38 1.83 -9.20 -13.06
C PHE A 38 1.66 -8.20 -14.20
N ALA A 39 2.41 -8.34 -15.31
CA ALA A 39 2.42 -7.38 -16.41
C ALA A 39 1.03 -7.10 -16.99
N THR A 40 0.21 -8.13 -17.19
CA THR A 40 -1.17 -7.98 -17.70
C THR A 40 -2.13 -7.45 -16.64
N ALA A 41 -1.91 -7.78 -15.35
CA ALA A 41 -2.75 -7.33 -14.26
C ALA A 41 -2.58 -5.83 -13.99
N ALA A 42 -1.35 -5.33 -14.09
CA ALA A 42 -1.02 -3.91 -13.89
C ALA A 42 -1.18 -3.04 -15.15
N ALA A 43 -1.73 -3.57 -16.25
CA ALA A 43 -1.83 -2.86 -17.52
C ALA A 43 -2.86 -1.71 -17.53
N GLY A 44 -3.80 -1.70 -16.59
CA GLY A 44 -4.91 -0.74 -16.54
C GLY A 44 -4.52 0.67 -16.08
N THR A 45 -3.54 0.79 -15.18
CA THR A 45 -3.12 2.07 -14.58
C THR A 45 -1.60 2.09 -14.39
N PRO A 46 -0.90 3.17 -14.78
CA PRO A 46 0.53 3.29 -14.53
C PRO A 46 0.84 3.28 -13.03
N LEU A 47 1.62 2.29 -12.58
CA LEU A 47 2.05 2.19 -11.19
C LEU A 47 3.21 3.16 -10.89
N PRO A 48 3.19 3.86 -9.74
CA PRO A 48 4.36 4.59 -9.24
C PRO A 48 5.59 3.70 -9.09
N GLU A 49 6.79 4.30 -9.08
CA GLU A 49 8.06 3.55 -8.97
C GLU A 49 8.15 2.68 -7.70
N ALA A 50 7.69 3.20 -6.57
CA ALA A 50 7.63 2.46 -5.31
C ALA A 50 6.73 1.22 -5.43
N GLU A 51 5.55 1.37 -6.05
CA GLU A 51 4.61 0.27 -6.23
C GLU A 51 5.14 -0.78 -7.22
N ARG A 52 5.81 -0.36 -8.30
CA ARG A 52 6.51 -1.29 -9.22
C ARG A 52 7.61 -2.08 -8.52
N SER A 53 8.40 -1.40 -7.69
CA SER A 53 9.46 -2.03 -6.89
C SER A 53 8.86 -3.03 -5.91
N PHE A 54 7.73 -2.69 -5.30
CA PHE A 54 7.04 -3.57 -4.35
C PHE A 54 6.46 -4.81 -5.05
N VAL A 55 5.81 -4.66 -6.20
CA VAL A 55 5.30 -5.78 -7.02
C VAL A 55 6.43 -6.77 -7.37
N THR A 56 7.62 -6.25 -7.68
CA THR A 56 8.82 -7.06 -7.96
C THR A 56 9.36 -7.79 -6.71
N VAL A 57 9.20 -7.22 -5.52
CA VAL A 57 9.49 -7.96 -4.28
C VAL A 57 8.46 -9.06 -4.05
N MET A 58 7.18 -8.77 -4.27
CA MET A 58 6.08 -9.71 -4.08
C MET A 58 6.23 -10.94 -5.00
N SER A 59 6.64 -10.76 -6.26
CA SER A 59 6.87 -11.90 -7.17
C SER A 59 7.92 -12.90 -6.68
N ARG A 60 8.92 -12.42 -5.93
CA ARG A 60 10.04 -13.25 -5.45
C ARG A 60 9.72 -14.04 -4.18
N VAL A 61 8.70 -13.61 -3.43
CA VAL A 61 8.40 -14.15 -2.09
C VAL A 61 7.11 -14.95 -2.05
N LEU A 62 6.17 -14.68 -2.96
CA LEU A 62 4.88 -15.35 -3.03
C LEU A 62 4.98 -16.72 -3.72
N GLY A 63 4.11 -17.65 -3.31
CA GLY A 63 3.85 -18.88 -4.04
C GLY A 63 2.77 -18.69 -5.10
N PRO A 64 2.43 -19.73 -5.89
CA PRO A 64 1.45 -19.64 -6.97
C PRO A 64 0.08 -19.09 -6.55
N LYS A 65 -0.43 -19.47 -5.37
CA LYS A 65 -1.72 -18.97 -4.84
C LYS A 65 -1.60 -17.51 -4.43
N GLY A 66 -0.50 -17.15 -3.77
CA GLY A 66 -0.20 -15.76 -3.42
C GLY A 66 -0.13 -14.86 -4.65
N ILE A 67 0.59 -15.29 -5.70
CA ILE A 67 0.71 -14.58 -6.98
C ILE A 67 -0.67 -14.38 -7.60
N ALA A 68 -1.50 -15.43 -7.68
CA ALA A 68 -2.84 -15.32 -8.24
C ALA A 68 -3.70 -14.31 -7.47
N ALA A 69 -3.73 -14.38 -6.14
CA ALA A 69 -4.50 -13.46 -5.32
C ALA A 69 -4.01 -12.00 -5.44
N TYR A 70 -2.69 -11.79 -5.53
CA TYR A 70 -2.12 -10.45 -5.71
C TYR A 70 -2.33 -9.90 -7.13
N ALA A 71 -2.33 -10.77 -8.15
CA ALA A 71 -2.65 -10.37 -9.52
C ALA A 71 -4.12 -9.95 -9.67
N GLU A 72 -5.06 -10.59 -8.98
CA GLU A 72 -6.47 -10.15 -8.94
C GLU A 72 -6.61 -8.74 -8.35
N LEU A 73 -5.87 -8.46 -7.27
CA LEU A 73 -5.83 -7.13 -6.65
C LEU A 73 -5.32 -6.06 -7.65
N LEU A 74 -4.23 -6.34 -8.37
CA LEU A 74 -3.69 -5.39 -9.35
C LEU A 74 -4.64 -5.15 -10.52
N ARG A 75 -5.44 -6.15 -10.90
CA ARG A 75 -6.41 -6.03 -12.00
C ARG A 75 -7.62 -5.19 -11.60
N ASN A 76 -8.05 -5.29 -10.35
CA ASN A 76 -9.21 -4.60 -9.80
C ASN A 76 -8.80 -3.79 -8.56
N PRO A 77 -8.03 -2.70 -8.74
CA PRO A 77 -7.60 -1.88 -7.62
C PRO A 77 -8.82 -1.28 -6.92
N VAL A 78 -8.83 -1.36 -5.59
CA VAL A 78 -9.81 -0.65 -4.77
C VAL A 78 -9.29 0.77 -4.61
N GLU A 79 -9.97 1.73 -5.25
CA GLU A 79 -9.72 3.15 -5.06
C GLU A 79 -10.19 3.57 -3.67
N ASP A 80 -9.26 4.12 -2.87
CA ASP A 80 -9.54 4.58 -1.52
C ASP A 80 -8.70 5.82 -1.19
N PRO A 81 -9.30 6.91 -0.67
CA PRO A 81 -8.57 8.11 -0.29
C PRO A 81 -7.41 7.88 0.69
N ALA A 82 -7.49 6.85 1.54
CA ALA A 82 -6.41 6.49 2.46
C ALA A 82 -5.18 5.93 1.71
N GLY A 83 -5.39 5.19 0.62
CA GLY A 83 -4.31 4.73 -0.26
C GLY A 83 -3.58 5.87 -0.96
N ASP A 84 -4.33 6.89 -1.40
CA ASP A 84 -3.77 8.10 -1.99
C ASP A 84 -3.03 8.95 -0.96
N ALA A 85 -3.61 9.15 0.23
CA ALA A 85 -2.98 9.88 1.33
C ALA A 85 -1.65 9.23 1.75
N PHE A 86 -1.60 7.89 1.81
CA PHE A 86 -0.38 7.15 2.04
C PHE A 86 0.66 7.37 0.93
N SER A 87 0.24 7.25 -0.33
CA SER A 87 1.14 7.36 -1.49
C SER A 87 1.78 8.74 -1.61
N GLN A 88 1.08 9.79 -1.16
CA GLN A 88 1.53 11.19 -1.23
C GLN A 88 2.18 11.69 0.08
N LEU A 89 2.28 10.84 1.10
CA LEU A 89 2.79 11.22 2.42
C LEU A 89 4.26 11.68 2.32
N PRO A 90 4.59 12.93 2.71
CA PRO A 90 5.95 13.43 2.66
C PRO A 90 6.81 12.81 3.77
N ALA A 91 8.12 12.72 3.53
CA ALA A 91 9.07 12.08 4.44
C ALA A 91 9.15 12.75 5.82
N ASP A 92 8.88 14.06 5.88
CA ASP A 92 8.90 14.89 7.08
C ASP A 92 7.50 15.11 7.69
N ALA A 93 6.50 14.34 7.27
CA ALA A 93 5.15 14.39 7.85
C ALA A 93 5.19 14.21 9.37
N ASP A 94 4.40 15.02 10.09
CA ASP A 94 4.38 14.97 11.55
C ASP A 94 3.72 13.70 12.10
N GLU A 95 3.88 13.48 13.40
CA GLU A 95 3.34 12.31 14.10
C GLU A 95 1.82 12.17 13.94
N GLN A 96 1.10 13.30 13.99
CA GLN A 96 -0.36 13.30 13.89
C GLN A 96 -0.81 12.84 12.49
N THR A 97 -0.22 13.41 11.44
CA THR A 97 -0.49 13.06 10.05
C THR A 97 -0.21 11.57 9.81
N ARG A 98 0.91 11.05 10.33
CA ARG A 98 1.23 9.62 10.20
C ARG A 98 0.20 8.73 10.91
N ALA A 99 -0.26 9.11 12.10
CA ALA A 99 -1.27 8.35 12.82
C ALA A 99 -2.61 8.31 12.07
N GLU A 100 -3.08 9.45 11.58
CA GLU A 100 -4.34 9.56 10.83
C GLU A 100 -4.33 8.73 9.54
N VAL A 101 -3.22 8.74 8.80
CA VAL A 101 -3.07 7.91 7.60
C VAL A 101 -3.05 6.42 7.96
N ALA A 102 -2.38 6.03 9.06
CA ALA A 102 -2.35 4.64 9.50
C ALA A 102 -3.75 4.12 9.87
N ASP A 103 -4.55 4.92 10.58
CA ASP A 103 -5.92 4.56 10.95
C ASP A 103 -6.83 4.43 9.73
N GLY A 104 -6.72 5.37 8.77
CA GLY A 104 -7.46 5.30 7.50
C GLY A 104 -7.13 4.02 6.71
N LEU A 105 -5.85 3.64 6.68
CA LEU A 105 -5.42 2.41 6.00
C LEU A 105 -5.96 1.13 6.65
N VAL A 106 -6.27 1.13 7.96
CA VAL A 106 -6.87 -0.06 8.60
C VAL A 106 -8.21 -0.38 7.96
N ALA A 107 -9.09 0.61 7.83
CA ALA A 107 -10.40 0.43 7.23
C ALA A 107 -10.28 -0.05 5.77
N TYR A 108 -9.39 0.60 5.01
CA TYR A 108 -9.08 0.23 3.64
C TYR A 108 -8.62 -1.24 3.52
N VAL A 109 -7.64 -1.67 4.33
CA VAL A 109 -7.11 -3.04 4.26
C VAL A 109 -8.14 -4.08 4.70
N LEU A 110 -8.99 -3.77 5.69
CA LEU A 110 -10.05 -4.67 6.10
C LEU A 110 -11.08 -4.87 4.98
N GLU A 111 -11.44 -3.79 4.28
CA GLU A 111 -12.32 -3.85 3.11
C GLU A 111 -11.67 -4.63 1.96
N LEU A 112 -10.37 -4.41 1.74
CA LEU A 112 -9.59 -5.14 0.74
C LEU A 112 -9.60 -6.65 1.00
N TRP A 113 -9.43 -7.07 2.26
CA TRP A 113 -9.52 -8.47 2.66
C TRP A 113 -10.93 -9.05 2.59
N ARG A 114 -11.97 -8.21 2.76
CA ARG A 114 -13.37 -8.61 2.61
C ARG A 114 -13.68 -8.92 1.15
N GLN A 115 -13.23 -8.06 0.23
CA GLN A 115 -13.43 -8.24 -1.21
C GLN A 115 -12.52 -9.33 -1.79
N ASN A 116 -11.31 -9.50 -1.23
CA ASN A 116 -10.31 -10.44 -1.70
C ASN A 116 -9.80 -11.33 -0.55
N PRO A 117 -10.55 -12.35 -0.10
CA PRO A 117 -10.18 -13.18 1.04
C PRO A 117 -8.81 -13.86 0.92
N GLY A 118 -8.37 -14.16 -0.32
CA GLY A 118 -7.05 -14.74 -0.60
C GLY A 118 -5.88 -13.86 -0.17
N LEU A 119 -6.09 -12.56 0.02
CA LEU A 119 -5.04 -11.64 0.47
C LEU A 119 -4.58 -11.93 1.91
N ARG A 120 -5.44 -12.55 2.73
CA ARG A 120 -5.12 -12.86 4.14
C ARG A 120 -4.07 -13.96 4.28
N THR A 121 -3.86 -14.74 3.22
CA THR A 121 -2.97 -15.91 3.19
C THR A 121 -1.94 -15.82 2.06
N LEU A 122 -1.62 -14.60 1.58
CA LEU A 122 -0.66 -14.36 0.50
C LEU A 122 0.66 -15.13 0.65
N SER A 123 1.22 -15.10 1.86
CA SER A 123 2.51 -15.74 2.16
C SER A 123 2.40 -17.20 2.61
N ALA A 124 1.18 -17.78 2.65
CA ALA A 124 0.97 -19.12 3.22
C ALA A 124 1.61 -20.23 2.38
N ASP A 125 1.70 -20.05 1.06
CA ASP A 125 2.35 -20.98 0.14
C ASP A 125 3.72 -20.49 -0.34
N ALA A 126 4.33 -19.53 0.37
CA ALA A 126 5.64 -18.99 0.03
C ALA A 126 6.70 -20.11 -0.07
N PRO A 127 7.46 -20.22 -1.18
CA PRO A 127 8.38 -21.34 -1.41
C PRO A 127 9.48 -21.48 -0.34
N ARG A 128 9.90 -20.36 0.26
CA ARG A 128 10.91 -20.31 1.33
C ARG A 128 10.28 -20.23 2.74
N GLY A 129 8.98 -20.43 2.83
CA GLY A 129 8.19 -20.36 4.06
C GLY A 129 7.71 -18.95 4.40
N GLU A 130 6.60 -18.89 5.15
CA GLU A 130 5.88 -17.66 5.49
C GLU A 130 6.75 -16.65 6.25
N LYS A 131 7.61 -17.14 7.17
CA LYS A 131 8.50 -16.28 7.96
C LYS A 131 9.52 -15.54 7.08
N TYR A 132 10.06 -16.22 6.07
CA TYR A 132 11.00 -15.62 5.12
C TYR A 132 10.30 -14.54 4.29
N ALA A 133 9.09 -14.82 3.80
CA ALA A 133 8.32 -13.87 3.02
C ALA A 133 8.02 -12.61 3.84
N LYS A 134 7.51 -12.75 5.07
CA LYS A 134 7.22 -11.62 5.97
C LYS A 134 8.46 -10.78 6.27
N LYS A 135 9.61 -11.41 6.53
CA LYS A 135 10.88 -10.68 6.76
C LYS A 135 11.32 -9.89 5.53
N THR A 136 11.22 -10.50 4.35
CA THR A 136 11.63 -9.87 3.09
C THR A 136 10.73 -8.67 2.75
N VAL A 137 9.41 -8.83 2.90
CA VAL A 137 8.44 -7.73 2.72
C VAL A 137 8.70 -6.60 3.70
N GLY A 138 8.93 -6.90 4.98
CA GLY A 138 9.25 -5.87 5.99
C GLY A 138 10.55 -5.12 5.70
N SER A 139 11.56 -5.77 5.13
CA SER A 139 12.82 -5.12 4.73
C SER A 139 12.60 -4.23 3.51
N ALA A 140 11.85 -4.72 2.53
CA ALA A 140 11.50 -3.94 1.34
C ALA A 140 10.72 -2.66 1.68
N PHE A 141 9.88 -2.67 2.73
CA PHE A 141 9.20 -1.46 3.16
C PHE A 141 10.16 -0.33 3.55
N GLN A 142 11.29 -0.65 4.16
CA GLN A 142 12.29 0.34 4.57
C GLN A 142 13.15 0.83 3.40
N GLU A 143 13.30 0.02 2.36
CA GLU A 143 14.11 0.36 1.18
C GLU A 143 13.32 1.14 0.13
N ILE A 144 12.02 0.86 0.01
CA ILE A 144 11.16 1.37 -1.08
C ILE A 144 10.42 2.64 -0.67
N TYR A 145 9.98 2.73 0.59
CA TYR A 145 9.16 3.83 1.07
C TYR A 145 9.99 4.84 1.86
N ASN A 146 9.53 6.09 1.90
CA ASN A 146 10.15 7.09 2.76
C ASN A 146 9.92 6.79 4.26
N GLU A 147 10.61 7.51 5.13
CA GLU A 147 10.59 7.25 6.58
C GLU A 147 9.18 7.33 7.18
N ALA A 148 8.38 8.34 6.79
CA ALA A 148 7.01 8.50 7.25
C ALA A 148 6.09 7.37 6.77
N GLN A 149 6.21 6.97 5.51
CA GLN A 149 5.45 5.85 4.93
C GLN A 149 5.82 4.52 5.59
N ALA A 150 7.11 4.26 5.83
CA ALA A 150 7.54 3.06 6.53
C ALA A 150 7.04 3.02 7.99
N ASP A 151 6.96 4.17 8.66
CA ASP A 151 6.34 4.31 9.98
C ASP A 151 4.84 3.94 9.96
N VAL A 152 4.10 4.49 9.00
CA VAL A 152 2.67 4.18 8.80
C VAL A 152 2.45 2.68 8.56
N LEU A 153 3.21 2.04 7.68
CA LEU A 153 3.07 0.60 7.41
C LEU A 153 3.33 -0.26 8.65
N ARG A 154 4.25 0.17 9.52
CA ARG A 154 4.53 -0.51 10.79
C ARG A 154 3.35 -0.38 11.75
N ARG A 155 2.78 0.82 11.90
CA ARG A 155 1.58 1.07 12.73
C ARG A 155 0.39 0.28 12.24
N LEU A 156 0.13 0.31 10.94
CA LEU A 156 -0.91 -0.47 10.28
C LEU A 156 -0.80 -1.96 10.63
N GLY A 157 0.42 -2.52 10.61
CA GLY A 157 0.65 -3.91 11.02
C GLY A 157 0.23 -4.20 12.47
N VAL A 158 0.50 -3.28 13.41
CA VAL A 158 0.08 -3.40 14.82
C VAL A 158 -1.44 -3.27 14.93
N LEU A 159 -2.03 -2.24 14.33
CA LEU A 159 -3.47 -1.98 14.36
C LEU A 159 -4.29 -3.14 13.77
N LEU A 160 -3.81 -3.75 12.68
CA LEU A 160 -4.45 -4.93 12.09
C LEU A 160 -4.37 -6.17 12.98
N ILE A 161 -3.33 -6.32 13.80
CA ILE A 161 -3.25 -7.39 14.79
C ILE A 161 -4.26 -7.14 15.91
N GLU A 162 -4.39 -5.89 16.37
CA GLU A 162 -5.34 -5.49 17.41
C GLU A 162 -6.79 -5.65 16.95
N ALA A 163 -7.12 -5.20 15.74
CA ALA A 163 -8.44 -5.36 15.13
C ALA A 163 -8.88 -6.83 15.03
N ARG A 164 -7.93 -7.79 14.94
CA ARG A 164 -8.22 -9.23 14.95
C ARG A 164 -8.43 -9.80 16.35
N ARG A 165 -7.93 -9.13 17.40
CA ARG A 165 -8.06 -9.54 18.79
C ARG A 165 -9.35 -9.03 19.43
N THR A 166 -9.93 -7.95 18.91
CA THR A 166 -11.22 -7.42 19.34
C THR A 166 -12.34 -8.15 18.60
N PRO A 167 -13.05 -9.12 19.21
CA PRO A 167 -14.28 -9.62 18.61
C PRO A 167 -15.28 -8.47 18.53
N ALA A 168 -15.97 -8.32 17.40
CA ALA A 168 -17.15 -7.48 17.36
C ALA A 168 -18.08 -7.94 18.49
N SER A 169 -18.47 -7.03 19.39
CA SER A 169 -19.51 -7.33 20.38
C SER A 169 -20.69 -7.93 19.62
N PRO A 170 -21.22 -9.10 20.04
CA PRO A 170 -22.47 -9.58 19.46
C PRO A 170 -23.51 -8.48 19.62
N PRO A 171 -24.39 -8.26 18.62
CA PRO A 171 -25.48 -7.30 18.77
C PRO A 171 -26.23 -7.66 20.05
N ALA A 172 -26.43 -6.67 20.92
CA ALA A 172 -27.24 -6.84 22.12
C ALA A 172 -28.58 -7.45 21.69
N ASP A 173 -28.89 -8.61 22.25
CA ASP A 173 -30.15 -9.30 21.98
C ASP A 173 -31.29 -8.36 22.41
N PRO A 174 -32.15 -7.90 21.49
CA PRO A 174 -33.26 -7.02 21.85
C PRO A 174 -34.38 -7.75 22.60
N SER A 175 -34.17 -9.00 23.04
CA SER A 175 -35.19 -9.85 23.66
C SER A 175 -35.33 -9.71 25.19
N GLU A 176 -34.58 -8.84 25.87
CA GLU A 176 -34.68 -8.67 27.35
C GLU A 176 -35.43 -7.42 27.85
N GLU A 177 -36.05 -6.63 26.96
CA GLU A 177 -36.93 -5.53 27.38
C GLU A 177 -38.34 -5.70 26.81
N HIS A 178 -39.14 -6.59 27.40
CA HIS A 178 -40.58 -6.38 27.70
C HIS A 178 -41.22 -7.66 28.29
N GLU A 179 -41.00 -7.91 29.57
CA GLU A 179 -42.01 -8.61 30.38
C GLU A 179 -42.13 -7.95 31.76
N ALA A 180 -42.73 -6.75 31.74
CA ALA A 180 -43.26 -6.12 32.93
C ALA A 180 -44.66 -5.58 32.61
N THR A 181 -45.67 -6.45 32.62
CA THR A 181 -47.06 -6.02 32.75
C THR A 181 -47.58 -6.39 34.14
N PRO A 182 -48.09 -5.41 34.92
CA PRO A 182 -48.58 -5.63 36.27
C PRO A 182 -50.01 -6.20 36.28
N LYS A 183 -50.33 -6.89 37.37
CA LYS A 183 -51.68 -7.33 37.76
C LYS A 183 -52.69 -6.18 37.75
N GLY A 184 -53.88 -6.46 37.21
CA GLY A 184 -55.12 -5.69 37.36
C GLY A 184 -56.30 -6.48 36.83
#